data_AF-A0A1A8P228-F1
#
_entry.id   AF-A0A1A8P228-F1
#
_cell.length_a   1.000
_cell.length_b   1.000
_cell.length_c   1.000
_cell.angle_alpha   90.00
_cell.angle_beta   90.00
_cell.angle_gamma   90.00
#
_symmetry.space_group_name_H-M   'P 1'
#
loop_
_entity.id
_entity.type
_entity.pdbx_description
1 polymer ?
#
loop_
_entity_poly.entity_id
_entity_poly.type
_entity_poly.pdbx_seq_one_letter_code
_entity_poly.pdbx_strand_id
1 'polypeptide(L)'
;MGSCQMVVVATNRRDLHFFSISSTTVSEDVHLFGFVCVPTALCYSENVQNPEEHPLLMLGDEQGGVHLLWFLNPLKGLFKSPPRKEKGPQRIFFPDLGEHSSMVSHRYIPHIHQEPINRVVFDSNVIMTSSESDDTSVVFMNVSLRQKPYTWKIPQGAKCFDYDSSLQLLVTGGRDGKLRVWTSYVTLSPVGMLLGHHTAVLDVAIYQAADQIFSYSRDSELRVWDISGHHCLKTVRLQFPCMQQGCLPEHGYFPFLLLRPPLPEETPPHLLVGCKDYLAHLSLAETRRGVGGRWTGEGGELGAELESSAPLSCALYNPTLTQVVTGHVDSSVSLWDVKTGRRNLCILNAHGEERLTCMELDSSHRRLITGAPSGTIKVWNLLNGLNLHKLEPVINSKVTGLT
;
A
#
# COMPACT_ATOMS: atom_id res chain seq x y z
N MET A 1 24.50 9.11 14.01
CA MET A 1 24.33 7.79 13.38
C MET A 1 23.29 7.97 12.30
N GLY A 2 23.74 8.25 11.08
CA GLY A 2 22.86 8.68 10.00
C GLY A 2 22.20 7.48 9.36
N SER A 3 20.96 7.18 9.75
CA SER A 3 20.04 6.42 8.91
C SER A 3 19.75 7.29 7.67
N CYS A 4 20.58 7.20 6.62
CA CYS A 4 20.24 7.82 5.35
C CYS A 4 18.95 7.15 4.85
N GLN A 5 17.82 7.85 4.94
CA GLN A 5 16.56 7.41 4.34
C GLN A 5 16.71 7.62 2.83
N MET A 6 17.38 6.69 2.16
CA MET A 6 17.51 6.70 0.72
C MET A 6 16.31 5.98 0.10
N VAL A 7 15.72 6.61 -0.91
CA VAL A 7 14.68 5.98 -1.73
C VAL A 7 15.23 5.80 -3.13
N VAL A 8 15.15 4.56 -3.63
CA VAL A 8 15.54 4.22 -4.99
C VAL A 8 14.27 4.11 -5.83
N VAL A 9 14.24 4.85 -6.94
CA VAL A 9 13.11 4.86 -7.88
C VAL A 9 13.60 4.37 -9.24
N ALA A 10 13.00 3.28 -9.71
CA ALA A 10 13.14 2.81 -11.08
C ALA A 10 12.13 3.49 -12.00
N THR A 11 12.58 3.87 -13.18
CA THR A 11 11.72 4.47 -14.20
C THR A 11 11.65 3.61 -15.45
N ASN A 12 10.55 3.75 -16.18
CA ASN A 12 10.38 3.14 -17.50
C ASN A 12 11.34 3.71 -18.58
N ARG A 13 12.12 4.74 -18.25
CA ARG A 13 13.13 5.32 -19.13
C ARG A 13 14.48 4.59 -19.09
N ARG A 14 14.55 3.45 -18.37
CA ARG A 14 15.77 2.66 -18.16
C ARG A 14 16.80 3.39 -17.28
N ASP A 15 16.28 4.05 -16.25
CA ASP A 15 17.06 4.84 -15.29
C ASP A 15 16.67 4.48 -13.85
N LEU A 16 17.63 4.65 -12.91
CA LEU A 16 17.43 4.60 -11.48
C LEU A 16 17.80 5.95 -10.84
N HIS A 17 16.94 6.44 -9.96
CA HIS A 17 17.16 7.65 -9.19
C HIS A 17 17.31 7.31 -7.71
N PHE A 18 18.34 7.86 -7.08
CA PHE A 18 18.59 7.73 -5.65
C PHE A 18 18.27 9.07 -4.99
N PHE A 19 17.22 9.08 -4.18
CA PHE A 19 16.78 10.25 -3.44
C PHE A 19 17.20 10.13 -1.99
N SER A 20 17.84 11.16 -1.44
CA SER A 20 18.02 11.31 0.00
C SER A 20 16.83 12.05 0.57
N ILE A 21 16.13 11.39 1.48
CA ILE A 21 14.99 11.95 2.19
C ILE A 21 15.46 12.40 3.57
N SER A 22 15.32 13.69 3.81
CA SER A 22 15.33 14.27 5.15
C SER A 22 13.92 14.75 5.49
N SER A 23 13.60 14.92 6.78
CA SER A 23 12.26 15.29 7.25
C SER A 23 11.65 16.54 6.60
N THR A 24 12.46 17.39 5.96
CA THR A 24 12.05 18.66 5.34
C THR A 24 12.43 18.81 3.87
N THR A 25 13.31 17.94 3.33
CA THR A 25 13.85 18.10 1.97
C THR A 25 14.07 16.74 1.32
N VAL A 26 13.66 16.63 0.06
CA VAL A 26 14.00 15.50 -0.82
C VAL A 26 15.01 16.01 -1.84
N SER A 27 16.23 15.46 -1.83
CA SER A 27 17.25 15.77 -2.84
C SER A 27 17.57 14.52 -3.65
N GLU A 28 17.73 14.69 -4.95
CA GLU A 28 18.27 13.64 -5.80
C GLU A 28 19.80 13.66 -5.70
N ASP A 29 20.36 12.55 -5.23
CA ASP A 29 21.80 12.44 -5.00
C ASP A 29 22.49 11.84 -6.24
N VAL A 30 21.92 10.76 -6.79
CA VAL A 30 22.51 10.00 -7.89
C VAL A 30 21.45 9.59 -8.91
N HIS A 31 21.79 9.77 -10.19
CA HIS A 31 21.01 9.31 -11.34
C HIS A 31 21.85 8.29 -12.12
N LEU A 32 21.51 7.01 -12.03
CA LEU A 32 22.06 5.97 -12.90
C LEU A 32 21.21 5.89 -14.16
N PHE A 33 21.80 6.09 -15.32
CA PHE A 33 21.10 6.04 -16.60
C PHE A 33 21.82 5.13 -17.61
N GLY A 34 21.09 4.67 -18.62
CA GLY A 34 21.67 3.84 -19.69
C GLY A 34 21.62 2.33 -19.41
N PHE A 35 20.61 1.86 -18.67
CA PHE A 35 20.32 0.44 -18.63
C PHE A 35 19.91 -0.05 -20.03
N VAL A 36 20.29 -1.28 -20.37
CA VAL A 36 19.92 -1.91 -21.65
C VAL A 36 18.42 -2.16 -21.67
N CYS A 37 17.90 -2.73 -20.58
CA CYS A 37 16.52 -3.14 -20.37
C CYS A 37 15.83 -2.26 -19.32
N VAL A 38 14.50 -2.19 -19.35
CA VAL A 38 13.72 -1.50 -18.32
C VAL A 38 13.73 -2.31 -17.02
N PRO A 39 14.08 -1.70 -15.87
CA PRO A 39 13.92 -2.34 -14.57
C PRO A 39 12.43 -2.44 -14.20
N THR A 40 11.95 -3.65 -13.97
CA THR A 40 10.54 -3.96 -13.70
C THR A 40 10.25 -4.26 -12.22
N ALA A 41 11.26 -4.71 -11.47
CA ALA A 41 11.15 -5.03 -10.06
C ALA A 41 12.38 -4.59 -9.27
N LEU A 42 12.18 -4.15 -8.03
CA LEU A 42 13.23 -3.69 -7.13
C LEU A 42 13.14 -4.44 -5.80
N CYS A 43 14.29 -4.84 -5.27
CA CYS A 43 14.41 -5.35 -3.90
C CYS A 43 15.71 -4.85 -3.28
N TYR A 44 15.62 -4.29 -2.08
CA TYR A 44 16.78 -3.93 -1.28
C TYR A 44 16.85 -4.83 -0.07
N SER A 45 18.03 -5.38 0.19
CA SER A 45 18.28 -6.19 1.39
C SER A 45 19.54 -5.70 2.08
N GLU A 46 19.42 -5.48 3.39
CA GLU A 46 20.51 -5.17 4.29
C GLU A 46 20.44 -6.12 5.48
N ASN A 47 21.57 -6.76 5.80
CA ASN A 47 21.64 -7.63 6.95
C ASN A 47 21.99 -6.80 8.20
N VAL A 48 20.96 -6.41 8.96
CA VAL A 48 21.14 -5.62 10.18
C VAL A 48 21.93 -6.38 11.26
N GLN A 49 21.93 -7.73 11.21
CA GLN A 49 22.62 -8.57 12.19
C GLN A 49 24.11 -8.78 11.87
N ASN A 50 24.50 -8.66 10.60
CA ASN A 50 25.89 -8.78 10.17
C ASN A 50 26.31 -7.59 9.29
N PRO A 51 26.84 -6.51 9.88
CA PRO A 51 27.25 -5.31 9.14
C PRO A 51 28.47 -5.51 8.23
N GLU A 52 29.15 -6.66 8.30
CA GLU A 52 30.22 -7.06 7.36
C GLU A 52 29.64 -7.47 5.99
N GLU A 53 28.36 -7.87 5.93
CA GLU A 53 27.71 -8.20 4.67
C GLU A 53 27.31 -6.92 3.93
N HIS A 54 27.78 -6.80 2.69
CA HIS A 54 27.50 -5.63 1.86
C HIS A 54 26.01 -5.57 1.49
N PRO A 55 25.34 -4.41 1.70
CA PRO A 55 23.95 -4.26 1.30
C PRO A 55 23.77 -4.48 -0.20
N LEU A 56 22.69 -5.17 -0.54
CA LEU A 56 22.42 -5.68 -1.88
C LEU A 56 21.15 -5.02 -2.42
N LEU A 57 21.28 -4.32 -3.55
CA LEU A 57 20.15 -3.87 -4.36
C LEU A 57 20.01 -4.79 -5.58
N MET A 58 18.80 -5.25 -5.81
CA MET A 58 18.46 -6.16 -6.89
C MET A 58 17.43 -5.54 -7.80
N LEU A 59 17.64 -5.71 -9.10
CA LEU A 59 16.79 -5.19 -10.15
C LEU A 59 16.38 -6.34 -11.06
N GLY A 60 15.09 -6.61 -11.18
CA GLY A 60 14.56 -7.46 -12.24
C GLY A 60 14.38 -6.64 -13.52
N ASP A 61 14.61 -7.26 -14.67
CA ASP A 61 14.46 -6.60 -15.97
C ASP A 61 13.27 -7.15 -16.79
N GLU A 62 12.97 -6.45 -17.88
CA GLU A 62 11.91 -6.83 -18.83
C GLU A 62 12.23 -8.06 -19.69
N GLN A 63 13.50 -8.46 -19.79
CA GLN A 63 13.97 -9.61 -20.57
C GLN A 63 14.17 -10.88 -19.74
N GLY A 64 13.76 -10.85 -18.45
CA GLY A 64 13.88 -11.98 -17.55
C GLY A 64 15.26 -12.16 -16.90
N GLY A 65 16.12 -11.16 -16.90
CA GLY A 65 17.40 -11.11 -16.19
C GLY A 65 17.34 -10.34 -14.88
N VAL A 66 18.36 -10.52 -14.03
CA VAL A 66 18.51 -9.83 -12.75
C VAL A 66 19.87 -9.14 -12.67
N HIS A 67 19.85 -7.87 -12.29
CA HIS A 67 21.04 -7.13 -11.88
C HIS A 67 21.19 -7.16 -10.36
N LEU A 68 22.42 -7.41 -9.91
CA LEU A 68 22.82 -7.42 -8.51
C LEU A 68 23.85 -6.30 -8.30
N LEU A 69 23.58 -5.40 -7.37
CA LEU A 69 24.42 -4.27 -7.00
C LEU A 69 24.77 -4.37 -5.51
N TRP A 70 26.02 -4.68 -5.19
CA TRP A 70 26.52 -4.67 -3.81
C TRP A 70 27.20 -3.35 -3.51
N PHE A 71 26.82 -2.72 -2.41
CA PHE A 71 27.47 -1.51 -1.92
C PHE A 71 28.55 -1.89 -0.92
N LEU A 72 29.81 -1.76 -1.32
CA LEU A 72 30.97 -2.20 -0.53
C LEU A 72 31.27 -1.27 0.64
N ASN A 73 30.96 0.03 0.50
CA ASN A 73 31.30 1.08 1.46
C ASN A 73 30.16 2.09 1.68
N PRO A 74 28.98 1.67 2.17
CA PRO A 74 27.81 2.55 2.29
C PRO A 74 28.06 3.78 3.18
N LEU A 75 28.93 3.65 4.21
CA LEU A 75 29.25 4.74 5.15
C LEU A 75 30.07 5.90 4.54
N LYS A 76 30.83 5.65 3.46
CA LYS A 76 31.62 6.69 2.78
C LYS A 76 30.87 7.35 1.61
N GLY A 77 29.70 6.81 1.27
CA GLY A 77 28.91 7.17 0.10
C GLY A 77 28.67 5.96 -0.80
N LEU A 78 27.54 5.97 -1.52
CA LEU A 78 27.15 4.87 -2.41
C LEU A 78 28.02 4.81 -3.67
N PHE A 79 28.45 5.97 -4.18
CA PHE A 79 29.27 6.09 -5.39
C PHE A 79 30.42 7.07 -5.17
N LYS A 80 31.50 6.90 -5.96
CA LYS A 80 32.66 7.80 -5.91
C LYS A 80 32.20 9.22 -6.19
N SER A 81 32.44 10.13 -5.25
CA SER A 81 32.13 11.55 -5.42
C SER A 81 32.96 12.15 -6.56
N PRO A 82 32.36 12.95 -7.47
CA PRO A 82 33.10 13.59 -8.54
C PRO A 82 34.10 14.61 -7.97
N PRO A 83 35.24 14.84 -8.64
CA PRO A 83 36.25 15.79 -8.19
C PRO A 83 35.76 17.25 -8.22
N ARG A 84 34.69 17.56 -8.95
CA ARG A 84 34.00 18.86 -8.93
C ARG A 84 32.56 18.65 -8.45
N LYS A 85 32.16 19.38 -7.39
CA LYS A 85 30.75 19.47 -6.97
C LYS A 85 29.98 20.31 -7.99
N GLU A 86 29.40 19.66 -8.98
CA GLU A 86 28.41 20.31 -9.85
C GLU A 86 27.12 20.57 -9.06
N LYS A 87 26.39 21.62 -9.43
CA LYS A 87 25.05 21.88 -8.88
C LYS A 87 24.05 20.95 -9.59
N GLY A 88 23.80 19.79 -9.02
CA GLY A 88 22.84 18.81 -9.54
C GLY A 88 23.10 17.39 -9.03
N PRO A 89 22.21 16.44 -9.33
CA PRO A 89 22.42 15.03 -9.01
C PRO A 89 23.63 14.50 -9.77
N GLN A 90 24.40 13.61 -9.14
CA GLN A 90 25.51 12.95 -9.80
C GLN A 90 24.96 11.97 -10.85
N ARG A 91 25.22 12.24 -12.13
CA ARG A 91 24.79 11.39 -13.24
C ARG A 91 25.88 10.38 -13.57
N ILE A 92 25.54 9.10 -13.50
CA ILE A 92 26.47 7.99 -13.75
C ILE A 92 25.91 7.17 -14.90
N PHE A 93 26.71 6.99 -15.95
CA PHE A 93 26.35 6.10 -17.06
C PHE A 93 26.58 4.66 -16.62
N PHE A 94 25.56 3.81 -16.72
CA PHE A 94 25.59 2.47 -16.16
C PHE A 94 26.72 1.57 -16.71
N PRO A 95 27.06 1.59 -18.01
CA PRO A 95 28.25 0.89 -18.53
C PRO A 95 29.58 1.32 -17.91
N ASP A 96 29.67 2.56 -17.41
CA ASP A 96 30.89 3.11 -16.78
C ASP A 96 30.96 2.78 -15.28
N LEU A 97 30.03 1.96 -14.76
CA LEU A 97 30.00 1.56 -13.35
C LEU A 97 31.29 0.83 -12.90
N GLY A 98 32.06 0.28 -13.84
CA GLY A 98 33.40 -0.25 -13.57
C GLY A 98 34.38 0.76 -12.95
N GLU A 99 34.23 2.05 -13.26
CA GLU A 99 35.03 3.13 -12.64
C GLU A 99 34.71 3.29 -11.15
N HIS A 100 33.53 2.85 -10.71
CA HIS A 100 33.05 2.90 -9.33
C HIS A 100 33.25 1.59 -8.56
N SER A 101 34.00 0.63 -9.11
CA SER A 101 34.27 -0.70 -8.55
C SER A 101 34.78 -0.74 -7.10
N SER A 102 35.38 0.34 -6.58
CA SER A 102 35.80 0.43 -5.18
C SER A 102 34.65 0.68 -4.18
N MET A 103 33.47 1.06 -4.68
CA MET A 103 32.29 1.38 -3.88
C MET A 103 31.09 0.50 -4.24
N VAL A 104 30.94 0.14 -5.51
CA VAL A 104 29.84 -0.71 -5.99
C VAL A 104 30.38 -1.88 -6.79
N SER A 105 29.96 -3.08 -6.44
CA SER A 105 30.15 -4.27 -7.28
C SER A 105 28.86 -4.57 -8.03
N HIS A 106 28.98 -4.92 -9.30
CA HIS A 106 27.85 -5.22 -10.17
C HIS A 106 27.99 -6.62 -10.77
N ARG A 107 26.87 -7.34 -10.82
CA ARG A 107 26.75 -8.60 -11.56
C ARG A 107 25.42 -8.65 -12.28
N TYR A 108 25.42 -9.10 -13.52
CA TYR A 108 24.23 -9.34 -14.31
C TYR A 108 24.06 -10.83 -14.57
N ILE A 109 22.84 -11.34 -14.39
CA ILE A 109 22.47 -12.73 -14.60
C ILE A 109 21.36 -12.75 -15.66
N PRO A 110 21.69 -13.02 -16.93
CA PRO A 110 20.72 -12.98 -18.02
C PRO A 110 19.85 -14.24 -18.08
N HIS A 111 18.69 -14.11 -18.73
CA HIS A 111 17.83 -15.24 -19.17
C HIS A 111 17.40 -16.20 -18.04
N ILE A 112 17.04 -15.67 -16.87
CA ILE A 112 16.42 -16.46 -15.79
C ILE A 112 14.99 -16.83 -16.17
N HIS A 113 14.27 -15.86 -16.74
CA HIS A 113 12.92 -16.00 -17.26
C HIS A 113 12.87 -15.69 -18.77
N GLN A 114 11.83 -16.19 -19.44
CA GLN A 114 11.54 -15.82 -20.84
C GLN A 114 10.70 -14.55 -20.95
N GLU A 115 10.02 -14.18 -19.87
CA GLU A 115 9.08 -13.08 -19.74
C GLU A 115 9.63 -12.09 -18.68
N PRO A 116 9.11 -10.85 -18.60
CA PRO A 116 9.60 -9.86 -17.64
C PRO A 116 9.50 -10.37 -16.20
N ILE A 117 10.45 -9.94 -15.37
CA ILE A 117 10.42 -10.24 -13.95
C ILE A 117 9.41 -9.32 -13.27
N ASN A 118 8.44 -9.88 -12.58
CA ASN A 118 7.42 -9.10 -11.89
C ASN A 118 7.77 -8.84 -10.42
N ARG A 119 8.49 -9.75 -9.78
CA ARG A 119 8.88 -9.63 -8.39
C ARG A 119 10.23 -10.29 -8.14
N VAL A 120 11.00 -9.66 -7.26
CA VAL A 120 12.30 -10.13 -6.79
C VAL A 120 12.28 -10.04 -5.28
N VAL A 121 12.70 -11.10 -4.60
CA VAL A 121 12.87 -11.14 -3.15
C VAL A 121 14.21 -11.81 -2.85
N PHE A 122 14.89 -11.35 -1.81
CA PHE A 122 16.12 -11.95 -1.33
C PHE A 122 15.94 -12.39 0.11
N ASP A 123 16.27 -13.65 0.38
CA ASP A 123 16.35 -14.17 1.73
C ASP A 123 17.56 -15.10 1.85
N SER A 124 18.39 -14.88 2.88
CA SER A 124 19.42 -15.84 3.32
C SER A 124 20.27 -16.45 2.19
N ASN A 125 20.76 -15.63 1.25
CA ASN A 125 21.54 -16.00 0.05
C ASN A 125 20.78 -16.66 -1.11
N VAL A 126 19.45 -16.76 -1.00
CA VAL A 126 18.55 -17.22 -2.05
C VAL A 126 17.83 -16.02 -2.64
N ILE A 127 17.97 -15.88 -3.95
CA ILE A 127 17.23 -14.95 -4.78
C ILE A 127 16.01 -15.70 -5.30
N MET A 128 14.83 -15.11 -5.07
CA MET A 128 13.55 -15.57 -5.56
C MET A 128 13.02 -14.58 -6.58
N THR A 129 12.67 -15.06 -7.76
CA THR A 129 12.14 -14.25 -8.86
C THR A 129 10.86 -14.85 -9.38
N SER A 130 9.90 -14.02 -9.78
CA SER A 130 8.67 -14.48 -10.43
C SER A 130 8.43 -13.84 -11.78
N SER A 131 7.82 -14.61 -12.66
CA SER A 131 7.42 -14.20 -14.00
C SER A 131 6.11 -14.88 -14.41
N GLU A 132 5.44 -14.28 -15.40
CA GLU A 132 4.20 -14.79 -16.00
C GLU A 132 4.44 -15.90 -17.04
N SER A 133 5.65 -16.47 -17.08
CA SER A 133 6.01 -17.60 -17.93
C SER A 133 5.55 -18.94 -17.31
N ASP A 134 5.04 -19.84 -18.15
CA ASP A 134 4.63 -21.19 -17.75
C ASP A 134 5.84 -22.08 -17.39
N ASP A 135 6.94 -21.93 -18.12
CA ASP A 135 8.15 -22.73 -17.92
C ASP A 135 9.03 -22.23 -16.78
N THR A 136 8.99 -20.91 -16.55
CA THR A 136 9.81 -20.21 -15.56
C THR A 136 8.92 -19.32 -14.70
N SER A 137 7.99 -19.93 -13.94
CA SER A 137 7.01 -19.14 -13.17
C SER A 137 7.63 -18.52 -11.92
N VAL A 138 8.28 -19.34 -11.11
CA VAL A 138 9.06 -18.88 -9.95
C VAL A 138 10.41 -19.57 -9.97
N VAL A 139 11.49 -18.81 -9.87
CA VAL A 139 12.86 -19.33 -9.88
C VAL A 139 13.55 -18.97 -8.58
N PHE A 140 14.25 -19.97 -8.01
CA PHE A 140 15.10 -19.85 -6.84
C PHE A 140 16.53 -20.05 -7.28
N MET A 141 17.41 -19.12 -6.93
CA MET A 141 18.80 -19.17 -7.31
C MET A 141 19.67 -18.68 -6.17
N ASN A 142 20.79 -19.36 -5.94
CA ASN A 142 21.77 -18.87 -4.97
C ASN A 142 22.57 -17.72 -5.60
N VAL A 143 22.89 -16.69 -4.84
CA VAL A 143 23.75 -15.57 -5.28
C VAL A 143 25.08 -16.05 -5.88
N SER A 144 25.63 -17.12 -5.34
CA SER A 144 26.89 -17.70 -5.80
C SER A 144 26.78 -18.44 -7.14
N LEU A 145 25.57 -18.75 -7.61
CA LEU A 145 25.28 -19.57 -8.80
C LEU A 145 25.99 -20.94 -8.84
N ARG A 146 26.46 -21.44 -7.68
CA ARG A 146 27.15 -22.74 -7.62
C ARG A 146 26.22 -23.91 -7.87
N GLN A 147 24.94 -23.74 -7.53
CA GLN A 147 23.90 -24.75 -7.71
C GLN A 147 23.01 -24.33 -8.88
N LYS A 148 22.49 -25.32 -9.60
CA LYS A 148 21.51 -25.07 -10.67
C LYS A 148 20.28 -24.38 -10.06
N PRO A 149 19.72 -23.37 -10.76
CA PRO A 149 18.51 -22.71 -10.29
C PRO A 149 17.37 -23.72 -10.21
N TYR A 150 16.53 -23.55 -9.20
CA TYR A 150 15.35 -24.36 -9.00
C TYR A 150 14.13 -23.63 -9.52
N THR A 151 13.33 -24.28 -10.36
CA THR A 151 12.21 -23.62 -11.06
C THR A 151 10.89 -24.32 -10.73
N TRP A 152 9.91 -23.54 -10.29
CA TRP A 152 8.53 -23.97 -10.16
C TRP A 152 7.77 -23.63 -11.42
N LYS A 153 7.10 -24.65 -11.97
CA LYS A 153 6.26 -24.52 -13.16
C LYS A 153 4.81 -24.41 -12.73
N ILE A 154 4.25 -23.23 -12.93
CA ILE A 154 2.86 -22.91 -12.60
C ILE A 154 2.14 -22.57 -13.90
N PRO A 155 1.03 -23.24 -14.22
CA PRO A 155 0.24 -22.88 -15.40
C PRO A 155 -0.20 -21.40 -15.33
N GLN A 156 0.02 -20.65 -16.41
CA GLN A 156 -0.22 -19.21 -16.55
C GLN A 156 0.70 -18.31 -15.73
N GLY A 157 1.81 -18.86 -15.23
CA GLY A 157 2.85 -18.15 -14.49
C GLY A 157 2.43 -17.54 -13.16
N ALA A 158 3.35 -16.82 -12.53
CA ALA A 158 3.14 -16.12 -11.27
C ALA A 158 3.38 -14.61 -11.45
N LYS A 159 2.30 -13.83 -11.35
CA LYS A 159 2.38 -12.36 -11.41
C LYS A 159 3.06 -11.80 -10.18
N CYS A 160 2.71 -12.34 -9.02
CA CYS A 160 3.22 -11.88 -7.73
C CYS A 160 3.47 -13.07 -6.82
N PHE A 161 4.30 -12.87 -5.81
CA PHE A 161 4.44 -13.79 -4.70
C PHE A 161 4.81 -13.04 -3.42
N ASP A 162 4.63 -13.71 -2.30
CA ASP A 162 5.23 -13.32 -1.04
C ASP A 162 5.80 -14.54 -0.34
N TYR A 163 6.91 -14.35 0.36
CA TYR A 163 7.66 -15.40 1.03
C TYR A 163 7.85 -15.04 2.51
N ASP A 164 7.56 -16.02 3.37
CA ASP A 164 7.85 -15.93 4.80
C ASP A 164 8.84 -17.02 5.20
N SER A 165 10.04 -16.61 5.62
CA SER A 165 11.12 -17.52 6.02
C SER A 165 10.83 -18.24 7.34
N SER A 166 10.02 -17.65 8.21
CA SER A 166 9.69 -18.24 9.51
C SER A 166 8.62 -19.32 9.39
N LEU A 167 7.64 -19.11 8.50
CA LEU A 167 6.61 -20.10 8.17
C LEU A 167 7.05 -21.09 7.10
N GLN A 168 8.20 -20.85 6.44
CA GLN A 168 8.68 -21.60 5.28
C GLN A 168 7.60 -21.71 4.18
N LEU A 169 6.87 -20.61 4.01
CA LEU A 169 5.66 -20.52 3.21
C LEU A 169 5.88 -19.56 2.06
N LEU A 170 5.52 -19.98 0.85
CA LEU A 170 5.44 -19.12 -0.32
C LEU A 170 3.99 -19.06 -0.81
N VAL A 171 3.46 -17.87 -1.02
CA VAL A 171 2.16 -17.70 -1.66
C VAL A 171 2.36 -17.02 -3.00
N THR A 172 1.84 -17.63 -4.07
CA THR A 172 1.93 -17.11 -5.44
C THR A 172 0.55 -16.75 -5.97
N GLY A 173 0.44 -15.61 -6.65
CA GLY A 173 -0.76 -15.17 -7.36
C GLY A 173 -0.53 -15.12 -8.87
N GLY A 174 -1.49 -15.64 -9.64
CA GLY A 174 -1.40 -15.74 -11.11
C GLY A 174 -2.50 -14.96 -11.86
N ARG A 175 -2.43 -15.00 -13.20
CA ARG A 175 -3.47 -14.47 -14.10
C ARG A 175 -4.80 -15.21 -13.99
N ASP A 176 -4.76 -16.44 -13.54
CA ASP A 176 -5.92 -17.33 -13.42
C ASP A 176 -6.83 -17.02 -12.22
N GLY A 177 -6.50 -16.00 -11.41
CA GLY A 177 -7.24 -15.63 -10.22
C GLY A 177 -7.08 -16.61 -9.06
N LYS A 178 -6.16 -17.57 -9.16
CA LYS A 178 -5.92 -18.56 -8.10
C LYS A 178 -4.69 -18.16 -7.32
N LEU A 179 -4.79 -18.19 -6.00
CA LEU A 179 -3.59 -18.19 -5.17
C LEU A 179 -3.20 -19.62 -4.85
N ARG A 180 -1.90 -19.86 -4.87
CA ARG A 180 -1.31 -21.15 -4.54
C ARG A 180 -0.38 -20.97 -3.37
N VAL A 181 -0.57 -21.82 -2.36
CA VAL A 181 0.22 -21.86 -1.14
C VAL A 181 1.19 -23.01 -1.27
N TRP A 182 2.47 -22.73 -1.07
CA TRP A 182 3.57 -23.67 -1.24
C TRP A 182 4.41 -23.71 0.01
N THR A 183 4.99 -24.86 0.27
CA THR A 183 6.01 -25.05 1.30
C THR A 183 7.35 -25.29 0.63
N SER A 184 8.46 -24.87 1.24
CA SER A 184 9.80 -25.09 0.69
C SER A 184 10.15 -26.58 0.46
N TYR A 185 9.49 -27.50 1.18
CA TYR A 185 9.71 -28.95 1.07
C TYR A 185 8.96 -29.64 -0.08
N VAL A 186 7.80 -29.12 -0.46
CA VAL A 186 6.92 -29.74 -1.47
C VAL A 186 6.75 -28.79 -2.63
N THR A 187 7.30 -29.20 -3.77
CA THR A 187 7.57 -28.29 -4.89
C THR A 187 6.90 -28.73 -6.19
N LEU A 188 6.45 -29.98 -6.26
CA LEU A 188 5.76 -30.54 -7.43
C LEU A 188 4.29 -30.10 -7.49
N SER A 189 3.69 -29.81 -6.34
CA SER A 189 2.29 -29.39 -6.23
C SER A 189 2.11 -28.41 -5.08
N PRO A 190 1.22 -27.42 -5.23
CA PRO A 190 0.89 -26.53 -4.13
C PRO A 190 0.21 -27.31 -3.00
N VAL A 191 0.48 -26.92 -1.76
CA VAL A 191 -0.12 -27.48 -0.55
C VAL A 191 -1.59 -27.10 -0.44
N GLY A 192 -1.92 -25.87 -0.83
CA GLY A 192 -3.27 -25.34 -0.82
C GLY A 192 -3.54 -24.45 -2.03
N MET A 193 -4.79 -24.44 -2.47
CA MET A 193 -5.27 -23.49 -3.48
C MET A 193 -6.40 -22.64 -2.90
N LEU A 194 -6.18 -21.33 -2.88
CA LEU A 194 -7.18 -20.36 -2.44
C LEU A 194 -7.98 -19.91 -3.67
N LEU A 195 -9.21 -20.39 -3.77
CA LEU A 195 -10.12 -20.13 -4.88
C LEU A 195 -11.14 -19.08 -4.47
N GLY A 196 -11.30 -18.03 -5.26
CA GLY A 196 -12.34 -17.05 -5.04
C GLY A 196 -12.22 -15.76 -5.84
N HIS A 197 -11.02 -15.38 -6.27
CA HIS A 197 -10.91 -14.25 -7.20
C HIS A 197 -11.38 -14.66 -8.59
N HIS A 198 -12.09 -13.75 -9.24
CA HIS A 198 -12.63 -13.95 -10.58
C HIS A 198 -11.69 -13.41 -11.66
N THR A 199 -10.73 -12.57 -11.26
CA THR A 199 -9.77 -11.89 -12.13
C THR A 199 -8.34 -12.10 -11.63
N ALA A 200 -7.35 -11.70 -12.45
CA ALA A 200 -5.94 -11.85 -12.14
C ALA A 200 -5.57 -11.25 -10.77
N VAL A 201 -4.79 -12.01 -9.99
CA VAL A 201 -4.25 -11.55 -8.71
C VAL A 201 -3.04 -10.67 -9.00
N LEU A 202 -3.12 -9.40 -8.62
CA LEU A 202 -2.08 -8.41 -8.86
C LEU A 202 -1.00 -8.48 -7.79
N ASP A 203 -1.40 -8.65 -6.53
CA ASP A 203 -0.47 -8.69 -5.42
C ASP A 203 -0.98 -9.56 -4.25
N VAL A 204 -0.04 -10.02 -3.43
CA VAL A 204 -0.23 -10.88 -2.27
C VAL A 204 0.70 -10.43 -1.16
N ALA A 205 0.24 -10.48 0.10
CA ALA A 205 1.13 -10.46 1.26
C ALA A 205 0.70 -11.42 2.36
N ILE A 206 1.70 -11.98 3.03
CA ILE A 206 1.58 -12.84 4.19
C ILE A 206 1.68 -11.97 5.45
N TYR A 207 0.74 -12.16 6.35
CA TYR A 207 0.70 -11.56 7.66
C TYR A 207 0.75 -12.64 8.74
N GLN A 208 1.97 -13.00 9.12
CA GLN A 208 2.27 -14.06 10.09
C GLN A 208 1.59 -13.84 11.45
N ALA A 209 1.55 -12.61 11.97
CA ALA A 209 1.09 -12.35 13.33
C ALA A 209 -0.40 -12.70 13.56
N ALA A 210 -1.24 -12.63 12.52
CA ALA A 210 -2.62 -13.12 12.59
C ALA A 210 -2.87 -14.38 11.75
N ASP A 211 -1.81 -14.98 11.18
CA ASP A 211 -1.89 -16.17 10.32
C ASP A 211 -2.78 -15.96 9.09
N GLN A 212 -2.70 -14.77 8.49
CA GLN A 212 -3.57 -14.34 7.39
C GLN A 212 -2.78 -14.09 6.11
N ILE A 213 -3.44 -14.31 4.97
CA ILE A 213 -2.95 -13.89 3.66
C ILE A 213 -3.88 -12.83 3.11
N PHE A 214 -3.30 -11.74 2.64
CA PHE A 214 -4.00 -10.73 1.87
C PHE A 214 -3.72 -10.91 0.40
N SER A 215 -4.74 -10.68 -0.41
CA SER A 215 -4.64 -10.82 -1.86
C SER A 215 -5.50 -9.77 -2.54
N TYR A 216 -4.93 -9.14 -3.55
CA TYR A 216 -5.56 -8.06 -4.27
C TYR A 216 -5.68 -8.38 -5.75
N SER A 217 -6.90 -8.31 -6.28
CA SER A 217 -7.22 -8.64 -7.66
C SER A 217 -7.48 -7.41 -8.52
N ARG A 218 -7.47 -7.61 -9.84
CA ARG A 218 -7.68 -6.54 -10.83
C ARG A 218 -9.08 -5.90 -10.78
N ASP A 219 -10.07 -6.60 -10.24
CA ASP A 219 -11.44 -6.09 -10.02
C ASP A 219 -11.58 -5.24 -8.73
N SER A 220 -10.47 -4.86 -8.08
CA SER A 220 -10.45 -4.13 -6.82
C SER A 220 -11.07 -4.89 -5.63
N GLU A 221 -11.07 -6.23 -5.70
CA GLU A 221 -11.38 -7.08 -4.55
C GLU A 221 -10.11 -7.36 -3.73
N LEU A 222 -10.16 -7.01 -2.46
CA LEU A 222 -9.22 -7.46 -1.45
C LEU A 222 -9.81 -8.66 -0.73
N ARG A 223 -9.11 -9.79 -0.74
CA ARG A 223 -9.50 -10.97 0.05
C ARG A 223 -8.49 -11.25 1.14
N VAL A 224 -9.03 -11.56 2.32
CA VAL A 224 -8.32 -12.04 3.49
C VAL A 224 -8.57 -13.53 3.61
N TRP A 225 -7.51 -14.31 3.69
CA TRP A 225 -7.55 -15.76 3.79
C TRP A 225 -6.90 -16.22 5.07
N ASP A 226 -7.37 -17.36 5.58
CA ASP A 226 -6.69 -18.07 6.66
C ASP A 226 -5.59 -18.97 6.10
N ILE A 227 -4.38 -18.90 6.67
CA ILE A 227 -3.25 -19.74 6.25
C ILE A 227 -3.54 -21.21 6.61
N SER A 228 -4.03 -21.46 7.81
CA SER A 228 -4.26 -22.81 8.34
C SER A 228 -5.42 -23.52 7.64
N GLY A 229 -6.56 -22.85 7.48
CA GLY A 229 -7.78 -23.41 6.92
C GLY A 229 -7.93 -23.26 5.39
N HIS A 230 -7.03 -22.52 4.73
CA HIS A 230 -7.07 -22.25 3.29
C HIS A 230 -8.41 -21.72 2.74
N HIS A 231 -9.21 -21.06 3.59
CA HIS A 231 -10.51 -20.52 3.21
C HIS A 231 -10.52 -18.99 3.26
N CYS A 232 -11.42 -18.40 2.48
CA CYS A 232 -11.62 -16.95 2.48
C CYS A 232 -12.30 -16.55 3.78
N LEU A 233 -11.68 -15.68 4.57
CA LEU A 233 -12.27 -15.11 5.78
C LEU A 233 -13.15 -13.92 5.44
N LYS A 234 -12.64 -13.02 4.59
CA LYS A 234 -13.31 -11.76 4.28
C LYS A 234 -13.01 -11.30 2.86
N THR A 235 -14.02 -10.81 2.18
CA THR A 235 -13.90 -10.14 0.89
C THR A 235 -14.29 -8.68 1.08
N VAL A 236 -13.40 -7.77 0.68
CA VAL A 236 -13.58 -6.32 0.76
C VAL A 236 -13.46 -5.76 -0.65
N ARG A 237 -14.53 -5.12 -1.14
CA ARG A 237 -14.52 -4.41 -2.42
C ARG A 237 -14.11 -2.96 -2.18
N LEU A 238 -12.98 -2.55 -2.76
CA LEU A 238 -12.54 -1.16 -2.70
C LEU A 238 -13.24 -0.38 -3.81
N GLN A 239 -14.04 0.61 -3.42
CA GLN A 239 -14.70 1.50 -4.36
C GLN A 239 -13.77 2.69 -4.64
N PHE A 240 -13.02 2.60 -5.72
CA PHE A 240 -12.29 3.76 -6.24
C PHE A 240 -13.23 4.63 -7.08
N PRO A 241 -13.12 5.97 -7.02
CA PRO A 241 -13.97 6.86 -7.83
C PRO A 241 -13.83 6.66 -9.35
N CYS A 242 -12.75 6.03 -9.82
CA CYS A 242 -12.55 5.66 -11.22
C CYS A 242 -13.38 4.44 -11.68
N MET A 243 -14.04 3.72 -10.75
CA MET A 243 -14.89 2.58 -11.07
C MET A 243 -16.21 3.05 -11.70
N GLN A 244 -16.18 3.39 -12.98
CA GLN A 244 -17.39 3.52 -13.81
C GLN A 244 -17.76 2.16 -14.41
N GLN A 245 -19.05 1.95 -14.67
CA GLN A 245 -19.55 0.71 -15.28
C GLN A 245 -18.77 0.39 -16.57
N GLY A 246 -17.99 -0.69 -16.55
CA GLY A 246 -17.23 -1.20 -17.70
C GLY A 246 -15.75 -0.82 -17.76
N CYS A 247 -15.26 0.07 -16.89
CA CYS A 247 -13.84 0.44 -16.83
C CYS A 247 -13.16 -0.18 -15.61
N LEU A 248 -12.19 -1.08 -15.85
CA LEU A 248 -11.34 -1.62 -14.78
C LEU A 248 -10.27 -0.59 -14.38
N PRO A 249 -9.90 -0.50 -13.10
CA PRO A 249 -8.85 0.40 -12.65
C PRO A 249 -7.49 -0.02 -13.19
N GLU A 250 -6.72 0.94 -13.68
CA GLU A 250 -5.33 0.72 -14.03
C GLU A 250 -4.47 0.69 -12.77
N HIS A 251 -3.83 -0.44 -12.53
CA HIS A 251 -2.92 -0.64 -11.41
C HIS A 251 -1.47 -0.55 -11.87
N GLY A 252 -0.61 0.04 -11.03
CA GLY A 252 0.84 0.00 -11.23
C GLY A 252 1.42 -1.39 -10.95
N TYR A 253 2.73 -1.54 -11.09
CA TYR A 253 3.44 -2.81 -10.86
C TYR A 253 3.36 -3.29 -9.40
N PHE A 254 3.15 -2.38 -8.44
CA PHE A 254 3.07 -2.66 -7.00
C PHE A 254 1.85 -1.95 -6.39
N PRO A 255 0.63 -2.46 -6.61
CA PRO A 255 -0.59 -1.81 -6.12
C PRO A 255 -0.84 -2.06 -4.64
N PHE A 256 0.03 -2.76 -3.93
CA PHE A 256 -0.26 -3.30 -2.62
C PHE A 256 0.99 -3.25 -1.74
N LEU A 257 0.85 -2.69 -0.54
CA LEU A 257 1.95 -2.61 0.44
C LEU A 257 1.39 -2.85 1.85
N LEU A 258 1.87 -3.91 2.48
CA LEU A 258 1.62 -4.17 3.90
C LEU A 258 2.70 -3.46 4.73
N LEU A 259 2.31 -2.39 5.41
CA LEU A 259 3.19 -1.67 6.32
C LEU A 259 3.15 -2.34 7.70
N ARG A 260 4.30 -2.91 8.07
CA ARG A 260 4.52 -3.49 9.39
C ARG A 260 5.19 -2.40 10.26
N PRO A 261 4.49 -1.83 11.24
CA PRO A 261 5.13 -0.89 12.14
C PRO A 261 6.23 -1.59 12.95
N PRO A 262 7.31 -0.87 13.31
CA PRO A 262 8.45 -1.45 14.04
C PRO A 262 8.09 -1.90 15.47
N LEU A 263 6.96 -1.43 16.01
CA LEU A 263 6.39 -1.81 17.30
C LEU A 263 4.97 -2.35 17.08
N PRO A 264 4.78 -3.68 17.10
CA PRO A 264 3.47 -4.31 16.91
C PRO A 264 2.44 -3.91 17.97
N GLU A 265 2.89 -3.60 19.19
CA GLU A 265 2.02 -3.37 20.36
C GLU A 265 1.32 -2.00 20.39
N GLU A 266 1.84 -1.00 19.66
CA GLU A 266 1.34 0.39 19.74
C GLU A 266 0.55 0.84 18.49
N THR A 267 0.78 0.20 17.35
CA THR A 267 0.14 0.59 16.09
C THR A 267 -0.35 -0.64 15.32
N PRO A 268 -1.66 -0.74 15.00
CA PRO A 268 -2.16 -1.80 14.14
C PRO A 268 -1.48 -1.75 12.77
N PRO A 269 -1.23 -2.89 12.12
CA PRO A 269 -0.64 -2.88 10.78
C PRO A 269 -1.57 -2.18 9.79
N HIS A 270 -0.94 -1.47 8.87
CA HIS A 270 -1.64 -0.70 7.85
C HIS A 270 -1.45 -1.37 6.49
N LEU A 271 -2.53 -1.43 5.74
CA LEU A 271 -2.51 -1.94 4.39
C LEU A 271 -2.82 -0.82 3.41
N LEU A 272 -1.85 -0.55 2.54
CA LEU A 272 -1.97 0.43 1.48
C LEU A 272 -2.30 -0.27 0.17
N VAL A 273 -3.37 0.17 -0.50
CA VAL A 273 -3.75 -0.30 -1.82
C VAL A 273 -3.82 0.88 -2.77
N GLY A 274 -2.97 0.85 -3.79
CA GLY A 274 -2.84 1.89 -4.81
C GLY A 274 -3.50 1.50 -6.14
N CYS A 275 -4.26 2.45 -6.66
CA CYS A 275 -4.61 2.56 -8.08
C CYS A 275 -3.92 3.81 -8.64
N LYS A 276 -3.75 3.92 -9.96
CA LYS A 276 -3.04 5.03 -10.64
C LYS A 276 -3.23 6.41 -9.99
N ASP A 277 -4.47 6.80 -9.74
CA ASP A 277 -4.83 8.13 -9.22
C ASP A 277 -5.34 8.12 -7.77
N TYR A 278 -5.44 6.94 -7.13
CA TYR A 278 -6.06 6.80 -5.81
C TYR A 278 -5.28 5.86 -4.89
N LEU A 279 -5.19 6.23 -3.62
CA LEU A 279 -4.58 5.40 -2.58
C LEU A 279 -5.60 5.14 -1.48
N ALA A 280 -5.92 3.86 -1.27
CA ALA A 280 -6.73 3.38 -0.17
C ALA A 280 -5.82 2.98 0.99
N HIS A 281 -6.16 3.43 2.19
CA HIS A 281 -5.49 3.06 3.42
C HIS A 281 -6.47 2.28 4.31
N LEU A 282 -6.09 1.05 4.66
CA LEU A 282 -6.88 0.15 5.49
C LEU A 282 -6.11 -0.10 6.79
N SER A 283 -6.77 0.14 7.93
CA SER A 283 -6.22 -0.19 9.25
C SER A 283 -6.70 -1.58 9.66
N LEU A 284 -5.78 -2.49 9.99
CA LEU A 284 -6.10 -3.85 10.44
C LEU A 284 -6.18 -3.86 11.97
N ALA A 285 -7.38 -4.03 12.53
CA ALA A 285 -7.51 -4.20 13.97
C ALA A 285 -6.91 -5.54 14.45
N GLU A 286 -6.19 -5.53 15.57
CA GLU A 286 -5.61 -6.75 16.16
C GLU A 286 -6.68 -7.80 16.47
N THR A 287 -6.40 -9.06 16.11
CA THR A 287 -7.19 -10.22 16.52
C THR A 287 -6.42 -10.98 17.59
N ARG A 288 -6.84 -10.88 18.86
CA ARG A 288 -6.26 -11.70 19.94
C ARG A 288 -6.71 -13.16 19.77
N ARG A 289 -5.80 -14.06 19.42
CA ARG A 289 -6.03 -15.52 19.43
C ARG A 289 -6.10 -16.01 20.89
N GLY A 290 -7.31 -16.37 21.35
CA GLY A 290 -7.49 -17.14 22.58
C GLY A 290 -7.27 -18.63 22.32
N VAL A 291 -6.39 -19.26 23.09
CA VAL A 291 -6.09 -20.71 23.03
C VAL A 291 -7.28 -21.52 23.51
N GLY A 292 -7.80 -22.38 22.63
CA GLY A 292 -8.60 -23.55 23.00
C GLY A 292 -10.07 -23.28 23.33
N GLY A 293 -10.94 -23.76 22.46
CA GLY A 293 -12.31 -24.11 22.82
C GLY A 293 -13.39 -23.28 22.13
N ARG A 294 -14.00 -23.91 21.12
CA ARG A 294 -15.37 -23.66 20.64
C ARG A 294 -15.61 -22.26 20.07
N TRP A 295 -15.97 -22.22 18.79
CA TRP A 295 -16.76 -21.13 18.24
C TRP A 295 -18.09 -21.12 18.99
N THR A 296 -18.15 -20.37 20.09
CA THR A 296 -19.43 -19.85 20.54
C THR A 296 -19.79 -18.79 19.53
N GLY A 297 -20.58 -19.20 18.53
CA GLY A 297 -21.48 -18.32 17.83
C GLY A 297 -22.44 -17.72 18.86
N GLU A 298 -21.99 -16.66 19.49
CA GLU A 298 -22.79 -15.51 19.86
C GLU A 298 -22.15 -14.39 19.01
N GLY A 299 -22.73 -13.91 17.92
CA GLY A 299 -24.16 -13.64 17.83
C GLY A 299 -24.56 -12.54 18.82
N GLY A 300 -23.65 -11.64 19.19
CA GLY A 300 -23.99 -10.29 19.64
C GLY A 300 -23.41 -9.34 18.60
N GLU A 301 -24.19 -8.70 17.74
CA GLU A 301 -24.94 -7.51 18.14
C GLU A 301 -24.23 -6.73 19.26
N LEU A 302 -23.07 -6.18 18.92
CA LEU A 302 -22.60 -4.95 19.54
C LEU A 302 -22.90 -3.81 18.58
N GLY A 303 -24.19 -3.50 18.49
CA GLY A 303 -24.59 -2.10 18.45
C GLY A 303 -24.04 -1.44 19.72
N ALA A 304 -22.93 -0.75 19.60
CA ALA A 304 -23.03 0.66 19.92
C ALA A 304 -23.40 1.31 18.60
N GLU A 305 -24.67 1.70 18.50
CA GLU A 305 -25.25 2.48 17.43
C GLU A 305 -24.23 3.50 16.89
N LEU A 306 -23.57 3.17 15.79
CA LEU A 306 -23.30 4.21 14.81
C LEU A 306 -24.59 4.24 14.02
N GLU A 307 -25.51 5.07 14.51
CA GLU A 307 -26.76 5.44 13.87
C GLU A 307 -26.63 5.24 12.37
N SER A 308 -27.50 4.39 11.81
CA SER A 308 -27.78 4.27 10.38
C SER A 308 -27.32 5.52 9.64
N SER A 309 -26.08 5.53 9.15
CA SER A 309 -25.48 6.78 8.65
C SER A 309 -26.17 7.10 7.35
N ALA A 310 -27.12 8.04 7.43
CA ALA A 310 -27.86 8.49 6.29
C ALA A 310 -26.89 8.98 5.20
N PRO A 311 -27.26 8.85 3.92
CA PRO A 311 -26.40 9.27 2.81
C PRO A 311 -25.88 10.69 3.03
N LEU A 312 -24.61 10.90 2.69
CA LEU A 312 -23.95 12.19 2.82
C LEU A 312 -24.54 13.18 1.81
N SER A 313 -24.93 14.37 2.28
CA SER A 313 -25.49 15.42 1.43
C SER A 313 -24.46 16.51 1.09
N CYS A 314 -23.54 16.81 2.00
CA CYS A 314 -22.57 17.89 1.84
C CYS A 314 -21.31 17.67 2.68
N ALA A 315 -20.18 18.25 2.26
CA ALA A 315 -18.92 18.20 2.99
C ALA A 315 -18.15 19.52 2.87
N LEU A 316 -17.48 19.93 3.94
CA LEU A 316 -16.65 21.13 4.01
C LEU A 316 -15.32 20.83 4.68
N TYR A 317 -14.27 21.52 4.24
CA TYR A 317 -12.95 21.46 4.86
C TYR A 317 -12.69 22.71 5.70
N ASN A 318 -12.28 22.52 6.95
CA ASN A 318 -11.84 23.58 7.84
C ASN A 318 -10.30 23.58 7.91
N PRO A 319 -9.62 24.51 7.23
CA PRO A 319 -8.15 24.56 7.23
C PRO A 319 -7.57 24.98 8.59
N THR A 320 -8.28 25.81 9.36
CA THR A 320 -7.80 26.35 10.63
C THR A 320 -7.79 25.31 11.75
N LEU A 321 -8.81 24.46 11.80
CA LEU A 321 -8.91 23.39 12.80
C LEU A 321 -8.44 22.03 12.28
N THR A 322 -8.01 21.93 11.02
CA THR A 322 -7.66 20.67 10.34
C THR A 322 -8.75 19.62 10.50
N GLN A 323 -9.99 20.01 10.19
CA GLN A 323 -11.19 19.18 10.35
C GLN A 323 -11.99 19.08 9.06
N VAL A 324 -12.62 17.92 8.83
CA VAL A 324 -13.65 17.75 7.80
C VAL A 324 -15.02 17.77 8.48
N VAL A 325 -15.94 18.58 7.95
CA VAL A 325 -17.33 18.62 8.40
C VAL A 325 -18.19 17.95 7.36
N THR A 326 -18.94 16.93 7.74
CA THR A 326 -19.85 16.19 6.85
C THR A 326 -21.29 16.34 7.32
N GLY A 327 -22.18 16.75 6.42
CA GLY A 327 -23.62 16.82 6.65
C GLY A 327 -24.33 15.63 6.01
N HIS A 328 -25.27 15.06 6.75
CA HIS A 328 -26.04 13.89 6.36
C HIS A 328 -27.49 14.26 6.01
N VAL A 329 -28.17 13.37 5.27
CA VAL A 329 -29.57 13.56 4.90
C VAL A 329 -30.52 13.56 6.11
N ASP A 330 -30.16 12.90 7.22
CA ASP A 330 -30.90 12.85 8.49
C ASP A 330 -30.69 14.10 9.38
N SER A 331 -30.10 15.16 8.83
CA SER A 331 -29.79 16.38 9.58
C SER A 331 -28.68 16.24 10.63
N SER A 332 -27.96 15.12 10.66
CA SER A 332 -26.76 15.00 11.48
C SER A 332 -25.57 15.70 10.80
N VAL A 333 -24.70 16.27 11.62
CA VAL A 333 -23.42 16.84 11.18
C VAL A 333 -22.30 16.18 11.97
N SER A 334 -21.37 15.55 11.26
CA SER A 334 -20.20 14.90 11.85
C SER A 334 -18.93 15.70 11.57
N LEU A 335 -18.09 15.86 12.59
CA LEU A 335 -16.79 16.54 12.51
C LEU A 335 -15.68 15.51 12.69
N TRP A 336 -14.75 15.50 11.74
CA TRP A 336 -13.67 14.54 11.64
C TRP A 336 -12.33 15.25 11.74
N ASP A 337 -11.44 14.73 12.57
CA ASP A 337 -10.05 15.16 12.61
C ASP A 337 -9.29 14.61 11.40
N VAL A 338 -8.64 15.49 10.63
CA VAL A 338 -7.89 15.08 9.43
C VAL A 338 -6.61 14.33 9.80
N LYS A 339 -5.99 14.65 10.96
CA LYS A 339 -4.72 14.05 11.38
C LYS A 339 -4.92 12.68 12.01
N THR A 340 -6.01 12.49 12.75
CA THR A 340 -6.26 11.24 13.48
C THR A 340 -7.33 10.35 12.84
N GLY A 341 -8.10 10.89 11.89
CA GLY A 341 -9.23 10.19 11.24
C GLY A 341 -10.40 9.91 12.19
N ARG A 342 -10.37 10.43 13.42
CA ARG A 342 -11.41 10.20 14.42
C ARG A 342 -12.55 11.20 14.27
N ARG A 343 -13.78 10.74 14.51
CA ARG A 343 -14.95 11.61 14.66
C ARG A 343 -14.86 12.30 16.01
N ASN A 344 -14.46 13.57 16.01
CA ASN A 344 -14.28 14.34 17.24
C ASN A 344 -15.62 14.79 17.81
N LEU A 345 -16.59 15.10 16.96
CA LEU A 345 -17.87 15.63 17.39
C LEU A 345 -18.99 15.23 16.42
N CYS A 346 -20.20 15.06 16.95
CA CYS A 346 -21.40 14.84 16.17
C CYS A 346 -22.51 15.74 16.71
N ILE A 347 -23.16 16.49 15.82
CA ILE A 347 -24.34 17.29 16.10
C ILE A 347 -25.51 16.51 15.54
N LEU A 348 -26.29 15.89 16.43
CA LEU A 348 -27.48 15.12 16.07
C LEU A 348 -28.68 16.06 15.93
N ASN A 349 -29.57 15.75 14.99
CA ASN A 349 -30.82 16.47 14.77
C ASN A 349 -30.63 18.00 14.64
N ALA A 350 -29.66 18.43 13.84
CA ALA A 350 -29.34 19.85 13.70
C ALA A 350 -30.59 20.67 13.34
N HIS A 351 -31.46 20.15 12.48
CA HIS A 351 -32.77 20.75 12.17
C HIS A 351 -33.96 19.80 12.43
N GLY A 352 -33.83 18.85 13.36
CA GLY A 352 -34.86 17.84 13.62
C GLY A 352 -34.97 16.84 12.45
N GLU A 353 -36.20 16.49 12.06
CA GLU A 353 -36.50 15.56 10.95
C GLU A 353 -36.24 16.14 9.54
N GLU A 354 -35.85 17.41 9.46
CA GLU A 354 -35.62 18.08 8.19
C GLU A 354 -34.20 17.85 7.68
N ARG A 355 -34.04 17.39 6.43
CA ARG A 355 -32.72 17.23 5.82
C ARG A 355 -31.93 18.53 5.72
N LEU A 356 -30.60 18.45 5.76
CA LEU A 356 -29.74 19.60 5.45
C LEU A 356 -29.85 19.99 3.97
N THR A 357 -29.97 21.28 3.68
CA THR A 357 -29.95 21.80 2.29
C THR A 357 -28.61 22.38 1.91
N CYS A 358 -27.96 23.07 2.85
CA CYS A 358 -26.69 23.74 2.63
C CYS A 358 -25.94 23.91 3.97
N MET A 359 -24.63 24.03 3.88
CA MET A 359 -23.75 24.18 5.02
C MET A 359 -22.57 25.06 4.62
N GLU A 360 -22.10 25.92 5.52
CA GLU A 360 -20.98 26.83 5.29
C GLU A 360 -20.20 27.14 6.56
N LEU A 361 -18.92 27.49 6.43
CA LEU A 361 -18.08 27.97 7.53
C LEU A 361 -18.05 29.51 7.54
N ASP A 362 -18.09 30.08 8.74
CA ASP A 362 -17.72 31.50 8.94
C ASP A 362 -16.28 31.76 8.47
N SER A 363 -15.99 32.99 8.03
CA SER A 363 -14.65 33.57 7.84
C SER A 363 -13.64 33.28 8.97
N SER A 364 -14.10 33.16 10.22
CA SER A 364 -13.25 32.79 11.37
C SER A 364 -12.92 31.29 11.44
N HIS A 365 -13.59 30.47 10.62
CA HIS A 365 -13.56 29.01 10.60
C HIS A 365 -13.87 28.33 11.95
N ARG A 366 -14.49 29.05 12.90
CA ARG A 366 -14.87 28.49 14.22
C ARG A 366 -16.36 28.22 14.34
N ARG A 367 -17.15 28.71 13.39
CA ARG A 367 -18.61 28.58 13.38
C ARG A 367 -19.07 27.90 12.11
N LEU A 368 -20.07 27.05 12.26
CA LEU A 368 -20.74 26.36 11.18
C LEU A 368 -22.15 26.92 11.01
N ILE A 369 -22.51 27.26 9.78
CA ILE A 369 -23.84 27.70 9.41
C ILE A 369 -24.50 26.56 8.66
N THR A 370 -25.72 26.21 9.05
CA THR A 370 -26.51 25.12 8.45
C THR A 370 -27.89 25.63 8.08
N GLY A 371 -28.37 25.26 6.90
CA GLY A 371 -29.70 25.62 6.40
C GLY A 371 -30.60 24.42 6.18
N ALA A 372 -31.90 24.63 6.37
CA ALA A 372 -32.96 23.62 6.22
C ALA A 372 -34.07 24.04 5.22
N PRO A 373 -34.90 23.10 4.74
CA PRO A 373 -36.03 23.36 3.83
C PRO A 373 -37.10 24.29 4.40
N SER A 374 -37.27 24.34 5.73
CA SER A 374 -38.19 25.29 6.40
C SER A 374 -37.75 26.75 6.30
N GLY A 375 -36.54 27.03 5.83
CA GLY A 375 -35.98 28.38 5.86
C GLY A 375 -35.23 28.70 7.15
N THR A 376 -35.19 27.76 8.11
CA THR A 376 -34.44 27.91 9.36
C THR A 376 -32.94 27.84 9.09
N ILE A 377 -32.18 28.80 9.64
CA ILE A 377 -30.72 28.79 9.62
C ILE A 377 -30.21 28.68 11.05
N LYS A 378 -29.27 27.76 11.29
CA LYS A 378 -28.65 27.56 12.61
C LYS A 378 -27.15 27.74 12.53
N VAL A 379 -26.62 28.46 13.51
CA VAL A 379 -25.18 28.70 13.69
C VAL A 379 -24.68 27.87 14.87
N TRP A 380 -23.62 27.11 14.64
CA TRP A 380 -23.03 26.18 15.61
C TRP A 380 -21.59 26.56 15.90
N ASN A 381 -21.14 26.28 17.13
CA ASN A 381 -19.74 26.35 17.49
C ASN A 381 -19.06 25.01 17.23
N LEU A 382 -18.02 25.00 16.39
CA LEU A 382 -17.34 23.76 15.98
C LEU A 382 -16.48 23.13 17.08
N LEU A 383 -16.13 23.88 18.13
CA LEU A 383 -15.28 23.37 19.22
C LEU A 383 -16.07 22.53 20.24
N ASN A 384 -17.35 22.83 20.42
CA ASN A 384 -18.17 22.18 21.46
C ASN A 384 -19.54 21.71 20.95
N GLY A 385 -19.88 21.92 19.67
CA GLY A 385 -21.11 21.45 19.05
C GLY A 385 -22.37 22.21 19.49
N LEU A 386 -22.24 23.31 20.24
CA LEU A 386 -23.40 24.04 20.75
C LEU A 386 -24.04 24.91 19.67
N ASN A 387 -25.36 24.98 19.68
CA ASN A 387 -26.12 25.93 18.88
C ASN A 387 -25.95 27.33 19.47
N LEU A 388 -25.37 28.25 18.71
CA LEU A 388 -25.18 29.64 19.10
C LEU A 388 -26.41 30.49 18.76
N HIS A 389 -26.94 30.30 17.55
CA HIS A 389 -28.08 31.06 17.05
C HIS A 389 -29.00 30.18 16.22
N LYS A 390 -30.31 30.40 16.41
CA LYS A 390 -31.38 29.91 15.55
C LYS A 390 -32.05 31.12 14.91
N LEU A 391 -31.92 31.25 13.61
CA LEU A 391 -32.55 32.28 12.80
C LEU A 391 -33.86 31.71 12.26
N GLU A 392 -34.97 32.34 12.65
CA GLU A 392 -36.30 31.93 12.20
C GLU A 392 -36.59 32.44 10.78
N PRO A 393 -37.26 31.63 9.95
CA PRO A 393 -37.61 32.03 8.58
C PRO A 393 -38.59 33.20 8.57
N VAL A 394 -38.29 34.22 7.77
CA VAL A 394 -39.22 35.36 7.54
C VAL A 394 -40.30 34.97 6.52
N ILE A 395 -40.05 33.96 5.68
CA ILE A 395 -40.94 33.44 4.63
C ILE A 395 -40.76 31.91 4.57
N ASN A 396 -41.83 31.13 4.32
CA ASN A 396 -41.80 29.67 4.13
C ASN A 396 -41.15 29.26 2.78
N SER A 397 -39.93 29.73 2.54
CA SER A 397 -39.14 29.44 1.35
C SER A 397 -37.89 28.65 1.73
N LYS A 398 -37.60 27.61 0.94
CA LYS A 398 -36.45 26.75 1.12
C LYS A 398 -35.13 27.51 0.97
N VAL A 399 -34.19 27.31 1.91
CA VAL A 399 -32.80 27.78 1.74
C VAL A 399 -32.11 26.89 0.70
N THR A 400 -31.71 27.48 -0.41
CA THR A 400 -31.05 26.79 -1.53
C THR A 400 -29.53 26.90 -1.52
N GLY A 401 -28.97 27.86 -0.78
CA GLY A 401 -27.53 28.06 -0.68
C GLY A 401 -27.16 29.05 0.42
N LEU A 402 -25.93 28.93 0.91
CA LEU A 402 -25.21 29.83 1.80
C LEU A 402 -23.87 30.10 1.12
N THR A 403 -23.38 31.35 1.14
CA THR A 403 -22.15 31.82 0.47
C THR A 403 -21.43 32.89 1.28
#